data_AF-A0A529HP25-F1
#
_entry.id   AF-A0A529HP25-F1
#
_cell.length_a   1.000
_cell.length_b   1.000
_cell.length_c   1.000
_cell.angle_alpha   90.00
_cell.angle_beta   90.00
_cell.angle_gamma   90.00
#
_symmetry.space_group_name_H-M   'P 1'
#
loop_
_entity.id
_entity.type
_entity.pdbx_description
1 polymer ?
#
loop_
_entity_poly.entity_id
_entity_poly.type
_entity_poly.pdbx_seq_one_letter_code
_entity_poly.pdbx_strand_id
1 'polypeptide(L)' 'QLMALDLDPNLPAMKAIGVRELQAAMAGHMGFPQAIERAKIATRQYAKRQTTWFKHQLGPEWQRLRPGEKWSIED' A
#
# COMPACT_ATOMS: atom_id res chain seq x y z
N GLN A 1 -16.94 2.15 -9.74
CA GLN A 1 -15.51 1.74 -9.80
C GLN A 1 -14.69 3.00 -10.08
N LEU A 2 -13.50 3.19 -9.48
CA LEU A 2 -12.75 4.47 -9.53
C LEU A 2 -12.50 4.99 -10.96
N MET A 3 -12.27 4.08 -11.90
CA MET A 3 -12.07 4.38 -13.32
C MET A 3 -13.31 4.92 -14.05
N ALA A 4 -14.51 4.63 -13.54
CA ALA A 4 -15.76 5.10 -14.13
C ALA A 4 -16.09 6.56 -13.75
N LEU A 5 -15.28 7.17 -12.89
CA LEU A 5 -15.46 8.54 -12.40
C LEU A 5 -14.70 9.59 -13.24
N ASP A 6 -13.99 9.18 -14.29
CA ASP A 6 -13.19 10.04 -15.19
C ASP A 6 -12.36 11.10 -14.46
N LEU A 7 -11.68 10.67 -13.40
CA LEU A 7 -10.90 11.52 -12.51
C LEU A 7 -9.56 11.89 -13.15
N ASP A 8 -9.09 13.13 -12.91
CA ASP A 8 -7.74 13.55 -13.31
C ASP A 8 -6.69 12.53 -12.78
N PRO A 9 -5.88 11.93 -13.66
CA PRO A 9 -4.83 10.98 -13.30
C PRO A 9 -3.81 11.50 -12.27
N ASN A 10 -3.70 12.82 -12.10
CA ASN A 10 -2.79 13.45 -11.15
C ASN A 10 -3.31 13.49 -9.71
N LEU A 11 -4.59 13.17 -9.49
CA LEU A 11 -5.18 13.19 -8.16
C LEU A 11 -4.51 12.17 -7.22
N PRO A 12 -4.38 12.47 -5.92
CA PRO A 12 -3.76 11.56 -4.95
C PRO A 12 -4.39 10.17 -4.94
N ALA A 13 -5.72 10.09 -5.11
CA ALA A 13 -6.45 8.82 -5.19
C ALA A 13 -5.99 7.95 -6.36
N MET A 14 -5.67 8.54 -7.51
CA MET A 14 -5.18 7.83 -8.71
C MET A 14 -3.74 7.32 -8.54
N LYS A 15 -3.02 7.81 -7.53
CA LYS A 15 -1.66 7.41 -7.17
C LYS A 15 -1.62 6.38 -6.04
N ALA A 16 -2.79 5.93 -5.56
CA ALA A 16 -2.84 4.86 -4.57
C ALA A 16 -2.20 3.57 -5.12
N ILE A 17 -1.58 2.82 -4.21
CA ILE A 17 -0.82 1.60 -4.55
C ILE A 17 -1.74 0.58 -5.23
N GLY A 18 -1.32 0.04 -6.37
CA GLY A 18 -2.09 -0.94 -7.14
C GLY A 18 -3.06 -0.34 -8.16
N VAL A 19 -3.41 0.95 -8.07
CA VAL A 19 -4.36 1.58 -9.01
C VAL A 19 -3.79 1.60 -10.43
N ARG A 20 -2.51 1.97 -10.60
CA ARG A 20 -1.87 2.07 -11.92
C ARG A 20 -1.68 0.70 -12.57
N GLU A 21 -1.34 -0.32 -11.79
CA GLU A 21 -1.16 -1.69 -12.24
C GLU A 21 -2.49 -2.29 -12.74
N LEU A 22 -3.56 -2.13 -11.95
CA LEU A 22 -4.89 -2.64 -12.32
C LEU A 22 -5.48 -1.85 -13.49
N GLN A 23 -5.30 -0.53 -13.53
CA GLN A 23 -5.67 0.30 -14.67
C GLN A 23 -4.98 -0.17 -15.96
N ALA A 24 -3.67 -0.44 -15.91
CA ALA A 24 -2.93 -0.93 -17.06
C ALA A 24 -3.43 -2.29 -17.55
N ALA A 25 -3.85 -3.18 -16.64
CA ALA A 25 -4.47 -4.44 -17.03
C ALA A 25 -5.86 -4.25 -17.68
N MET A 26 -6.69 -3.37 -17.12
CA MET A 26 -8.01 -3.05 -17.68
C MET A 26 -7.91 -2.39 -19.06
N ALA A 27 -6.84 -1.61 -19.31
CA ALA A 27 -6.53 -1.01 -20.60
C ALA A 27 -5.84 -1.96 -21.60
N GLY A 28 -5.58 -3.22 -21.22
CA GLY A 28 -4.93 -4.21 -22.09
C GLY A 28 -3.42 -4.02 -22.28
N HIS A 29 -2.78 -3.12 -21.53
CA HIS A 29 -1.33 -2.91 -21.60
C HIS A 29 -0.52 -4.02 -20.90
N MET A 30 -1.16 -4.79 -20.03
CA MET A 30 -0.58 -6.00 -19.42
C MET A 30 -1.67 -7.00 -19.01
N GLY A 31 -1.27 -8.25 -18.74
CA GLY A 31 -2.20 -9.25 -18.19
C GLY A 31 -2.51 -9.02 -16.70
N PHE A 32 -3.72 -9.38 -16.28
CA PHE A 32 -4.13 -9.34 -14.86
C PHE A 32 -3.16 -10.07 -13.91
N PRO A 33 -2.64 -11.29 -14.24
CA PRO A 33 -1.68 -11.95 -13.37
C PRO A 33 -0.43 -11.10 -13.11
N GLN A 34 0.08 -10.43 -14.15
CA GLN A 34 1.25 -9.56 -14.04
C GLN A 34 0.94 -8.30 -13.21
N ALA A 35 -0.23 -7.69 -13.44
CA ALA A 35 -0.66 -6.52 -12.67
C ALA A 35 -0.83 -6.82 -11.18
N ILE A 36 -1.43 -7.97 -10.84
CA ILE A 36 -1.60 -8.42 -9.45
C ILE A 36 -0.24 -8.59 -8.78
N GLU A 37 0.72 -9.25 -9.44
CA GLU A 37 2.05 -9.42 -8.87
C GLU A 37 2.78 -8.09 -8.66
N ARG A 38 2.68 -7.16 -9.62
CA ARG A 38 3.25 -5.80 -9.47
C ARG A 38 2.60 -5.04 -8.32
N ALA A 39 1.28 -5.09 -8.19
CA ALA A 39 0.56 -4.46 -7.09
C ALA A 39 0.99 -5.03 -5.73
N LYS A 40 1.13 -6.35 -5.61
CA LYS A 40 1.66 -7.00 -4.39
C LYS A 40 3.08 -6.54 -4.06
N ILE A 41 3.96 -6.44 -5.06
CA ILE A 41 5.33 -5.93 -4.88
C ILE A 41 5.31 -4.50 -4.36
N ALA A 42 4.52 -3.62 -4.98
CA ALA A 42 4.39 -2.23 -4.56
C ALA A 42 3.88 -2.10 -3.11
N THR A 43 2.90 -2.92 -2.72
CA THR A 43 2.40 -3.01 -1.35
C THR A 43 3.49 -3.41 -0.35
N ARG A 44 4.29 -4.44 -0.68
CA ARG A 44 5.42 -4.87 0.19
C ARG A 44 6.48 -3.77 0.33
N GLN A 45 6.82 -3.10 -0.76
CA GLN A 45 7.77 -1.97 -0.73
C GLN A 45 7.25 -0.82 0.13
N TYR A 46 5.97 -0.50 0.02
CA TYR A 46 5.34 0.51 0.86
C TYR A 46 5.34 0.13 2.34
N ALA A 47 4.96 -1.10 2.68
CA ALA A 47 5.02 -1.61 4.06
C ALA A 47 6.44 -1.55 4.63
N LYS A 48 7.46 -1.87 3.81
CA LYS A 48 8.87 -1.72 4.19
C LYS A 48 9.23 -0.25 4.46
N ARG A 49 8.84 0.67 3.57
CA ARG A 49 9.06 2.12 3.76
C ARG A 49 8.39 2.63 5.03
N GLN A 50 7.13 2.25 5.29
CA GLN A 50 6.41 2.59 6.51
C GLN A 50 7.15 2.06 7.75
N THR A 51 7.58 0.80 7.73
CA THR A 51 8.38 0.21 8.81
C THR A 51 9.66 1.00 9.06
N THR A 52 10.40 1.34 8.00
CA THR A 52 11.62 2.14 8.12
C THR A 52 11.30 3.53 8.68
N TRP A 53 10.27 4.21 8.16
CA TRP A 53 9.89 5.54 8.61
C TRP A 53 9.54 5.55 10.10
N PHE A 54 8.66 4.64 10.55
CA PHE A 54 8.30 4.54 11.96
C PHE A 54 9.50 4.28 12.88
N LYS A 55 10.44 3.40 12.48
CA LYS A 55 11.67 3.13 13.27
C LYS A 55 12.54 4.37 13.50
N HIS A 56 12.53 5.32 12.57
CA HIS A 56 13.39 6.51 12.66
C HIS A 56 12.65 7.74 13.20
N GLN A 57 11.32 7.72 13.21
CA GLN A 57 10.50 8.87 13.62
C GLN A 57 9.84 8.67 14.97
N LEU A 58 9.57 7.43 15.35
CA LEU A 58 9.02 7.10 16.66
C LEU A 58 10.16 6.66 17.57
N GLY A 59 10.22 7.21 18.78
CA GLY A 59 11.29 6.98 19.73
C GLY A 59 11.25 5.58 20.34
N PRO A 60 12.09 5.32 21.36
CA PRO A 60 12.21 4.00 22.00
C PRO A 60 10.90 3.50 22.63
N GLU A 61 9.94 4.38 22.92
CA GLU A 61 8.60 4.07 23.40
C GLU A 61 7.69 3.38 22.37
N TRP A 62 8.08 3.38 21.08
CA TRP A 62 7.26 2.76 20.05
C TRP A 62 7.27 1.23 20.13
N GLN A 63 6.11 0.67 20.47
CA GLN A 63 5.92 -0.77 20.57
C GLN A 63 5.47 -1.37 19.24
N ARG A 64 6.20 -2.40 18.78
CA ARG A 64 5.81 -3.18 17.61
C ARG A 64 5.08 -4.44 18.05
N LEU A 65 3.80 -4.52 17.69
CA LEU A 65 3.00 -5.71 17.97
C LEU A 65 3.35 -6.83 17.00
N ARG A 66 3.62 -8.00 17.56
CA ARG A 66 3.78 -9.25 16.85
C ARG A 66 2.40 -9.90 16.67
N PRO A 67 2.18 -10.65 15.58
CA PRO A 67 0.93 -11.38 15.40
C PRO A 67 0.64 -12.27 16.62
N GLY A 68 -0.53 -12.12 17.22
CA GLY A 68 -0.95 -12.87 18.42
C GLY A 68 -0.59 -12.23 19.76
N GLU A 69 0.15 -11.11 19.79
CA GLU A 69 0.29 -10.33 21.01
C GLU A 69 -1.02 -9.63 21.35
N LYS A 70 -1.46 -9.79 22.59
CA LYS A 70 -2.55 -8.99 23.16
C LYS A 70 -1.96 -7.66 23.59
N TRP A 71 -2.60 -6.57 23.17
CA TRP A 71 -2.31 -5.24 23.66
C TRP A 71 -2.69 -5.18 25.14
N SER A 72 -1.71 -5.22 26.03
CA SER A 72 -1.90 -5.00 27.47
C SER A 72 -1.74 -3.50 27.72
N ILE A 73 -2.85 -2.80 27.91
CA ILE A 73 -2.81 -1.48 28.56
C ILE A 73 -2.72 -1.79 30.05
N GLU A 74 -1.58 -1.53 30.66
CA GLU A 74 -1.53 -1.24 32.09
C GLU A 74 -1.46 0.28 32.24
N ASP A 75 -2.27 0.81 33.18
CA ASP A 75 -2.54 2.24 33.43
C ASP A 75 -1.31 3.06 33.84
#